data_AF-A0A950QT90-F1
#
_entry.id   AF-A0A950QT90-F1
#
_cell.length_a   1.000
_cell.length_b   1.000
_cell.length_c   1.000
_cell.angle_alpha   90.00
_cell.angle_beta   90.00
_cell.angle_gamma   90.00
#
_symmetry.space_group_name_H-M   'P 1'
#
loop_
_entity.id
_entity.type
_entity.pdbx_description
1 polymer ?
#
loop_
_entity_poly.entity_id
_entity_poly.type
_entity_poly.pdbx_seq_one_letter_code
_entity_poly.pdbx_strand_id
1 'polypeptide(L)'
;MNSRRLLLSLLVAIPALSFAGPPFVTDDPEPVPLHHWEIYSAAAGAETKDGWSGAAPAFDINYGALHNVHLHALVQAAGSHPFHGNRNYGFGDLEVGAKIRFVDETARRPQMAIYPAVDFPTGDEHRDLGAGRAQAFLPLWIQKSGQKWSTYGGGGYWMNPGAGRKNWIYLGWTLQYNVAKHVMAGAELFHRTADTVDASSSDGFNVGGAFDLSPEYHLLLSAGRDLNGPNRFTSYLALQWTYPGE
;
A
#
# COMPACT_ATOMS: atom_id res chain seq x y z
N MET A 1 0.43 40.18 -30.62
CA MET A 1 0.15 39.77 -29.22
C MET A 1 -1.13 38.94 -29.24
N ASN A 2 -1.02 37.63 -29.44
CA ASN A 2 -2.14 36.69 -29.32
C ASN A 2 -1.62 35.42 -28.65
N SER A 3 -2.36 35.04 -27.61
CA SER A 3 -2.04 34.13 -26.53
C SER A 3 -1.74 32.69 -26.95
N ARG A 4 -0.48 32.27 -26.80
CA ARG A 4 -0.16 30.90 -26.38
C ARG A 4 -0.43 30.82 -24.88
N ARG A 5 -1.47 30.13 -24.46
CA ARG A 5 -1.63 29.71 -23.06
C ARG A 5 -1.55 28.19 -23.02
N LEU A 6 -0.52 27.74 -22.30
CA LEU A 6 -0.10 26.37 -22.07
C LEU A 6 -1.27 25.49 -21.64
N LEU A 7 -1.39 24.31 -22.24
CA LEU A 7 -1.95 23.17 -21.54
C LEU A 7 -1.02 22.86 -20.37
N LEU A 8 -1.43 23.18 -19.15
CA LEU A 8 -0.88 22.53 -17.96
C LEU A 8 -1.57 21.17 -17.86
N SER A 9 -0.96 20.16 -18.48
CA SER A 9 -1.16 18.77 -18.10
C SER A 9 -0.59 18.61 -16.69
N LEU A 10 -1.47 18.72 -15.70
CA LEU A 10 -1.21 18.35 -14.33
C LEU A 10 -1.02 16.82 -14.33
N LEU A 11 0.20 16.34 -14.61
CA LEU A 11 0.57 14.95 -14.32
C LEU A 11 0.61 14.82 -12.79
N VAL A 12 -0.55 14.60 -12.19
CA VAL A 12 -0.62 13.98 -10.88
C VAL A 12 -0.17 12.55 -11.14
N ALA A 13 1.11 12.27 -10.87
CA ALA A 13 1.54 10.90 -10.71
C ALA A 13 0.64 10.33 -9.61
N ILE A 14 -0.30 9.47 -9.97
CA ILE A 14 -1.08 8.72 -9.00
C ILE A 14 -0.03 7.85 -8.32
N PRO A 15 0.31 8.07 -7.04
CA PRO A 15 1.20 7.15 -6.37
C PRO A 15 0.54 5.78 -6.48
N ALA A 16 1.29 4.80 -6.99
CA ALA A 16 0.83 3.42 -7.02
C ALA A 16 0.20 3.12 -5.66
N LEU A 17 -0.99 2.49 -5.67
CA LEU A 17 -1.60 1.97 -4.47
C LEU A 17 -0.67 0.87 -3.93
N SER A 18 0.38 1.26 -3.23
CA SER A 18 1.31 0.36 -2.56
C SER A 18 0.64 -0.10 -1.27
N PHE A 19 0.28 -1.38 -1.22
CA PHE A 19 -0.28 -2.03 -0.05
C PHE A 19 0.88 -2.50 0.80
N ALA A 20 1.20 -1.76 1.85
CA ALA A 20 2.30 -2.19 2.69
C ALA A 20 1.84 -3.33 3.64
N GLY A 21 0.63 -3.29 4.23
CA GLY A 21 0.12 -4.38 5.11
C GLY A 21 -1.41 -4.38 5.28
N PRO A 22 -2.17 -5.04 4.38
CA PRO A 22 -3.62 -5.00 4.30
C PRO A 22 -4.39 -5.16 5.64
N PRO A 23 -5.51 -4.45 5.85
CA PRO A 23 -6.14 -3.50 4.93
C PRO A 23 -5.56 -2.07 5.03
N PHE A 24 -4.50 -1.87 5.79
CA PHE A 24 -3.90 -0.55 6.03
C PHE A 24 -2.77 -0.29 5.03
N VAL A 25 -2.44 0.99 4.84
CA VAL A 25 -1.32 1.41 3.99
C VAL A 25 0.01 1.24 4.72
N THR A 26 0.02 1.41 6.04
CA THR A 26 1.19 1.14 6.89
C THR A 26 1.33 -0.35 7.08
N ASP A 27 2.57 -0.86 7.00
CA ASP A 27 2.87 -2.27 7.18
C ASP A 27 3.33 -2.60 8.60
N ASP A 28 3.23 -3.87 8.92
CA ASP A 28 3.81 -4.52 10.07
C ASP A 28 5.11 -5.29 9.70
N PRO A 29 5.96 -5.61 10.68
CA PRO A 29 7.19 -6.39 10.47
C PRO A 29 6.99 -7.91 10.45
N GLU A 30 5.76 -8.44 10.42
CA GLU A 30 5.46 -9.87 10.50
C GLU A 30 5.58 -10.54 9.11
N PRO A 31 6.53 -11.46 8.91
CA PRO A 31 6.62 -12.23 7.67
C PRO A 31 5.66 -13.42 7.69
N VAL A 32 5.26 -13.86 6.51
CA VAL A 32 4.50 -15.10 6.34
C VAL A 32 5.30 -16.28 6.90
N PRO A 33 4.66 -17.22 7.64
CA PRO A 33 5.37 -18.36 8.22
C PRO A 33 6.12 -19.19 7.16
N LEU A 34 7.21 -19.83 7.57
CA LEU A 34 8.02 -20.67 6.68
C LEU A 34 7.15 -21.69 5.93
N HIS A 35 7.34 -21.75 4.62
CA HIS A 35 6.60 -22.56 3.65
C HIS A 35 5.10 -22.27 3.59
N HIS A 36 4.59 -21.18 4.16
CA HIS A 36 3.20 -20.80 4.01
C HIS A 36 3.02 -19.80 2.87
N TRP A 37 1.82 -19.81 2.30
CA TRP A 37 1.35 -18.85 1.34
C TRP A 37 0.29 -17.97 1.97
N GLU A 38 0.32 -16.70 1.61
CA GLU A 38 -0.73 -15.73 1.91
C GLU A 38 -1.03 -14.95 0.64
N ILE A 39 -2.26 -15.05 0.15
CA ILE A 39 -2.69 -14.47 -1.11
C ILE A 39 -3.90 -13.58 -0.86
N TYR A 40 -3.84 -12.33 -1.30
CA TYR A 40 -4.96 -11.42 -1.27
C TYR A 40 -5.51 -11.23 -2.68
N SER A 41 -6.82 -11.42 -2.83
CA SER A 41 -7.57 -10.93 -3.99
C SER A 41 -8.26 -9.64 -3.59
N ALA A 42 -7.79 -8.52 -4.13
CA ALA A 42 -8.12 -7.20 -3.65
C ALA A 42 -8.73 -6.30 -4.73
N ALA A 43 -9.47 -5.31 -4.26
CA ALA A 43 -9.90 -4.14 -5.00
C ALA A 43 -9.64 -2.89 -4.15
N ALA A 44 -9.09 -1.87 -4.78
CA ALA A 44 -8.82 -0.60 -4.13
C ALA A 44 -9.13 0.58 -5.04
N GLY A 45 -9.50 1.69 -4.42
CA GLY A 45 -9.85 2.91 -5.13
C GLY A 45 -9.51 4.15 -4.32
N ALA A 46 -9.13 5.21 -5.03
CA ALA A 46 -8.89 6.53 -4.50
C ALA A 46 -9.58 7.58 -5.37
N GLU A 47 -10.23 8.54 -4.72
CA GLU A 47 -10.86 9.70 -5.34
C GLU A 47 -10.03 10.95 -5.04
N THR A 48 -9.75 11.72 -6.08
CA THR A 48 -9.21 13.08 -5.95
C THR A 48 -10.18 14.09 -6.55
N LYS A 49 -9.81 15.37 -6.55
CA LYS A 49 -10.58 16.39 -7.29
C LYS A 49 -10.62 16.15 -8.81
N ASP A 50 -9.69 15.37 -9.36
CA ASP A 50 -9.51 15.21 -10.80
C ASP A 50 -10.16 13.92 -11.32
N GLY A 51 -10.50 12.98 -10.43
CA GLY A 51 -11.24 11.76 -10.75
C GLY A 51 -10.92 10.60 -9.83
N TRP A 52 -11.27 9.39 -10.31
CA TRP A 52 -11.03 8.13 -9.62
C TRP A 52 -9.82 7.41 -10.20
N SER A 53 -9.08 6.73 -9.33
CA SER A 53 -8.03 5.79 -9.69
C SER A 53 -8.14 4.56 -8.82
N GLY A 54 -7.61 3.42 -9.25
CA GLY A 54 -7.76 2.19 -8.50
C GLY A 54 -7.04 1.00 -9.10
N ALA A 55 -7.14 -0.12 -8.41
CA ALA A 55 -6.65 -1.41 -8.85
C ALA A 55 -7.70 -2.48 -8.55
N ALA A 56 -8.15 -3.20 -9.57
CA ALA A 56 -9.07 -4.33 -9.43
C ALA A 56 -9.12 -5.14 -10.74
N PRO A 57 -8.88 -6.47 -10.72
CA PRO A 57 -8.37 -7.22 -9.58
C PRO A 57 -6.91 -6.86 -9.29
N ALA A 58 -6.54 -6.92 -8.02
CA ALA A 58 -5.16 -6.92 -7.55
C ALA A 58 -4.88 -8.22 -6.80
N PHE A 59 -3.72 -8.82 -7.03
CA PHE A 59 -3.27 -10.05 -6.38
C PHE A 59 -1.95 -9.78 -5.67
N ASP A 60 -2.01 -9.72 -4.35
CA ASP A 60 -0.85 -9.64 -3.47
C ASP A 60 -0.50 -11.06 -3.02
N ILE A 61 0.70 -11.52 -3.35
CA ILE A 61 1.12 -12.91 -3.18
C ILE A 61 2.38 -12.92 -2.33
N ASN A 62 2.28 -13.53 -1.14
CA ASN A 62 3.36 -13.63 -0.18
C ASN A 62 3.70 -15.10 0.08
N TYR A 63 5.00 -15.42 0.13
CA TYR A 63 5.49 -16.77 0.40
C TYR A 63 6.62 -16.75 1.43
N GLY A 64 6.46 -17.50 2.52
CA GLY A 64 7.48 -17.66 3.55
C GLY A 64 8.65 -18.50 3.06
N ALA A 65 9.60 -17.89 2.36
CA ALA A 65 10.71 -18.59 1.72
C ALA A 65 11.78 -19.09 2.70
N LEU A 66 12.01 -18.38 3.81
CA LEU A 66 12.95 -18.76 4.87
C LEU A 66 12.37 -18.39 6.23
N HIS A 67 12.97 -18.89 7.31
CA HIS A 67 12.60 -18.44 8.65
C HIS A 67 12.83 -16.92 8.75
N ASN A 68 11.79 -16.19 9.12
CA ASN A 68 11.77 -14.72 9.19
C ASN A 68 11.92 -13.98 7.85
N VAL A 69 11.71 -14.65 6.72
CA VAL A 69 11.77 -14.02 5.39
C VAL A 69 10.58 -14.48 4.55
N HIS A 70 9.79 -13.53 4.06
CA HIS A 70 8.86 -13.79 2.96
C HIS A 70 9.26 -13.06 1.68
N LEU A 71 8.87 -13.62 0.55
CA LEU A 71 8.94 -12.99 -0.76
C LEU A 71 7.55 -12.51 -1.14
N HIS A 72 7.49 -11.38 -1.83
CA HIS A 72 6.26 -10.73 -2.23
C HIS A 72 6.24 -10.46 -3.73
N ALA A 73 5.05 -10.60 -4.32
CA ALA A 73 4.72 -10.05 -5.62
C ALA A 73 3.28 -9.52 -5.65
N LEU A 74 3.09 -8.31 -6.14
CA LEU A 74 1.78 -7.71 -6.39
C LEU A 74 1.58 -7.54 -7.90
N VAL A 75 0.55 -8.21 -8.42
CA VAL A 75 0.12 -8.08 -9.82
C VAL A 75 -1.28 -7.51 -9.85
N GLN A 76 -1.49 -6.46 -10.63
CA GLN A 76 -2.77 -5.75 -10.62
C GLN A 76 -3.21 -5.24 -11.98
N ALA A 77 -4.52 -5.14 -12.16
CA ALA A 77 -5.12 -4.34 -13.21
C ALA A 77 -5.46 -2.95 -12.65
N ALA A 78 -4.75 -1.93 -13.15
CA ALA A 78 -4.95 -0.54 -12.78
C ALA A 78 -6.09 0.10 -13.59
N GLY A 79 -6.78 1.05 -12.98
CA GLY A 79 -7.82 1.86 -13.60
C GLY A 79 -7.58 3.35 -13.33
N SER A 80 -7.71 4.16 -14.37
CA SER A 80 -7.72 5.62 -14.28
C SER A 80 -9.01 6.16 -14.91
N HIS A 81 -9.78 6.89 -14.12
CA HIS A 81 -11.12 7.37 -14.44
C HIS A 81 -11.23 8.85 -14.09
N PRO A 82 -10.57 9.74 -14.87
CA PRO A 82 -10.69 11.18 -14.68
C PRO A 82 -12.15 11.63 -14.87
N PHE A 83 -12.58 12.65 -14.12
CA PHE A 83 -13.92 13.23 -14.31
C PHE A 83 -14.10 13.86 -15.69
N HIS A 84 -12.98 14.32 -16.28
CA HIS A 84 -12.91 14.85 -17.62
C HIS A 84 -11.82 14.14 -18.41
N GLY A 85 -12.18 13.45 -19.50
CA GLY A 85 -11.23 12.76 -20.36
C GLY A 85 -11.58 11.28 -20.56
N ASN A 86 -10.62 10.53 -21.09
CA ASN A 86 -10.79 9.12 -21.38
C ASN A 86 -10.54 8.27 -20.12
N ARG A 87 -11.32 7.20 -19.99
CA ARG A 87 -11.10 6.18 -18.97
C ARG A 87 -10.10 5.16 -19.48
N ASN A 88 -9.14 4.80 -18.64
CA ASN A 88 -8.14 3.80 -18.93
C ASN A 88 -8.25 2.63 -17.95
N TYR A 89 -7.92 1.45 -18.45
CA TYR A 89 -7.83 0.21 -17.68
C TYR A 89 -6.84 -0.73 -18.36
N GLY A 90 -6.03 -1.43 -17.58
CA GLY A 90 -5.01 -2.34 -18.09
C GLY A 90 -4.08 -2.82 -16.98
N PHE A 91 -2.97 -3.46 -17.34
CA PHE A 91 -1.95 -3.84 -16.35
C PHE A 91 -1.41 -2.61 -15.64
N GLY A 92 -1.29 -2.72 -14.32
CA GLY A 92 -0.53 -1.79 -13.51
C GLY A 92 0.94 -2.16 -13.44
N ASP A 93 1.69 -1.41 -12.64
CA ASP A 93 3.06 -1.76 -12.28
C ASP A 93 3.10 -3.03 -11.41
N LEU A 94 4.11 -3.86 -11.66
CA LEU A 94 4.40 -5.08 -10.91
C LEU A 94 5.29 -4.70 -9.72
N GLU A 95 4.83 -4.91 -8.50
CA GLU A 95 5.68 -4.75 -7.32
C GLU A 95 6.25 -6.12 -6.91
N VAL A 96 7.54 -6.16 -6.56
CA VAL A 96 8.16 -7.31 -5.92
C VAL A 96 8.94 -6.85 -4.68
N GLY A 97 8.97 -7.68 -3.65
CA GLY A 97 9.64 -7.33 -2.42
C GLY A 97 10.10 -8.52 -1.61
N ALA A 98 10.84 -8.23 -0.54
CA ALA A 98 11.22 -9.22 0.46
C ALA A 98 11.18 -8.62 1.86
N LYS A 99 10.31 -9.13 2.73
CA LYS A 99 10.26 -8.73 4.14
C LYS A 99 11.20 -9.62 4.93
N ILE A 100 12.07 -8.99 5.70
CA ILE A 100 13.10 -9.66 6.49
C ILE A 100 12.98 -9.18 7.93
N ARG A 101 12.45 -10.04 8.79
CA ARG A 101 12.35 -9.76 10.23
C ARG A 101 13.67 -10.08 10.91
N PHE A 102 14.32 -9.04 11.40
CA PHE A 102 15.64 -9.15 12.03
C PHE A 102 15.59 -9.04 13.57
N VAL A 103 14.44 -8.68 14.13
CA VAL A 103 14.18 -8.72 15.58
C VAL A 103 12.85 -9.42 15.83
N ASP A 104 12.90 -10.52 16.60
CA ASP A 104 11.68 -11.17 17.09
C ASP A 104 11.05 -10.41 18.26
N GLU A 105 9.73 -10.44 18.31
CA GLU A 105 8.97 -9.87 19.43
C GLU A 105 9.20 -10.70 20.71
N THR A 106 9.30 -10.02 21.84
CA THR A 106 9.28 -10.66 23.17
C THR A 106 8.35 -9.90 24.10
N ALA A 107 8.19 -10.39 25.34
CA ALA A 107 7.42 -9.67 26.36
C ALA A 107 7.90 -8.22 26.59
N ARG A 108 9.19 -7.91 26.37
CA ARG A 108 9.79 -6.59 26.65
C ARG A 108 10.34 -5.87 25.41
N ARG A 109 10.33 -6.51 24.24
CA ARG A 109 10.95 -5.99 23.01
C ARG A 109 9.97 -6.08 21.86
N PRO A 110 9.82 -5.03 21.04
CA PRO A 110 9.04 -5.09 19.81
C PRO A 110 9.74 -5.96 18.75
N GLN A 111 9.00 -6.40 17.74
CA GLN A 111 9.59 -6.95 16.52
C GLN A 111 9.92 -5.85 15.51
N MET A 112 10.89 -6.13 14.64
CA MET A 112 11.34 -5.21 13.60
C MET A 112 11.71 -5.94 12.32
N ALA A 113 11.36 -5.34 11.19
CA ALA A 113 11.69 -5.85 9.86
C ALA A 113 12.01 -4.72 8.90
N ILE A 114 12.78 -5.03 7.87
CA ILE A 114 12.87 -4.23 6.65
C ILE A 114 12.02 -4.89 5.58
N TYR A 115 11.49 -4.09 4.66
CA TYR A 115 10.72 -4.60 3.53
C TYR A 115 11.08 -3.87 2.23
N PRO A 116 12.30 -4.05 1.71
CA PRO A 116 12.66 -3.53 0.40
C PRO A 116 11.70 -4.05 -0.68
N ALA A 117 11.11 -3.12 -1.44
CA ALA A 117 10.22 -3.40 -2.56
C ALA A 117 10.60 -2.56 -3.79
N VAL A 118 10.28 -3.06 -4.97
CA VAL A 118 10.52 -2.41 -6.27
C VAL A 118 9.28 -2.54 -7.14
N ASP A 119 8.81 -1.40 -7.64
CA ASP A 119 7.73 -1.31 -8.61
C ASP A 119 8.36 -1.28 -10.01
N PHE A 120 8.11 -2.31 -10.81
CA PHE A 120 8.54 -2.38 -12.19
C PHE A 120 7.51 -1.71 -13.11
N PRO A 121 7.96 -0.92 -14.10
CA PRO A 121 7.09 -0.14 -14.96
C PRO A 121 6.43 -0.99 -16.05
N THR A 122 5.54 -1.90 -15.65
CA THR A 122 4.73 -2.74 -16.54
C THR A 122 3.44 -2.05 -16.97
N GLY A 123 2.99 -1.04 -16.21
CA GLY A 123 1.85 -0.21 -16.56
C GLY A 123 2.20 0.86 -17.60
N ASP A 124 1.20 1.22 -18.41
CA ASP A 124 1.33 2.25 -19.42
C ASP A 124 1.20 3.65 -18.79
N GLU A 125 2.32 4.37 -18.67
CA GLU A 125 2.37 5.75 -18.15
C GLU A 125 1.52 6.73 -18.96
N HIS A 126 1.43 6.56 -20.28
CA HIS A 126 0.63 7.46 -21.13
C HIS A 126 -0.88 7.31 -20.91
N ARG A 127 -1.27 6.24 -20.22
CA ARG A 127 -2.66 5.93 -19.86
C ARG A 127 -2.92 6.08 -18.36
N ASP A 128 -1.95 6.62 -17.62
CA ASP A 128 -1.97 6.74 -16.15
C ASP A 128 -2.19 5.38 -15.46
N LEU A 129 -1.62 4.31 -16.01
CA LEU A 129 -1.73 2.95 -15.47
C LEU A 129 -0.48 2.52 -14.70
N GLY A 130 0.61 3.26 -14.81
CA GLY A 130 1.88 2.99 -14.11
C GLY A 130 2.78 4.21 -14.10
N ALA A 131 3.88 4.12 -13.37
CA ALA A 131 4.84 5.19 -13.18
C ALA A 131 5.83 5.34 -14.35
N GLY A 132 5.88 4.39 -15.30
CA GLY A 132 6.76 4.44 -16.48
C GLY A 132 8.27 4.34 -16.19
N ARG A 133 8.65 4.27 -14.91
CA ARG A 133 10.02 4.06 -14.43
C ARG A 133 9.96 3.21 -13.18
N ALA A 134 11.00 2.41 -12.98
CA ALA A 134 11.10 1.63 -11.76
C ALA A 134 11.21 2.55 -10.53
N GLN A 135 10.38 2.28 -9.52
CA GLN A 135 10.42 2.95 -8.22
C GLN A 135 10.85 1.92 -7.18
N ALA A 136 11.45 2.37 -6.09
CA ALA A 136 11.88 1.46 -5.03
C ALA A 136 11.60 2.06 -3.66
N PHE A 137 11.14 1.22 -2.74
CA PHE A 137 10.80 1.59 -1.38
C PHE A 137 11.68 0.83 -0.39
N LEU A 138 12.27 1.57 0.55
CA LEU A 138 13.12 1.02 1.60
C LEU A 138 12.58 1.42 2.99
N PRO A 139 11.65 0.64 3.55
CA PRO A 139 11.09 0.88 4.87
C PRO A 139 11.77 0.08 5.99
N LEU A 140 11.59 0.63 7.19
CA LEU A 140 11.78 -0.05 8.48
C LEU A 140 10.45 -0.05 9.22
N TRP A 141 10.03 -1.23 9.66
CA TRP A 141 8.79 -1.45 10.41
C TRP A 141 9.07 -1.95 11.82
N ILE A 142 8.22 -1.54 12.76
CA ILE A 142 8.25 -1.91 14.17
C ILE A 142 6.85 -2.26 14.64
N GLN A 143 6.71 -3.30 15.46
CA GLN A 143 5.42 -3.70 16.06
C GLN A 143 5.57 -4.18 17.48
N LYS A 144 4.54 -3.90 18.28
CA LYS A 144 4.30 -4.54 19.56
C LYS A 144 2.87 -5.04 19.64
N SER A 145 2.72 -6.25 20.16
CA SER A 145 1.46 -6.95 20.32
C SER A 145 1.17 -7.21 21.80
N GLY A 146 -0.12 -7.18 22.14
CA GLY A 146 -0.69 -7.56 23.43
C GLY A 146 -1.79 -8.61 23.24
N GLN A 147 -2.58 -8.88 24.27
CA GLN A 147 -3.61 -9.93 24.20
C GLN A 147 -4.75 -9.65 23.22
N LYS A 148 -5.16 -8.37 23.11
CA LYS A 148 -6.30 -7.96 22.28
C LYS A 148 -5.95 -6.83 21.32
N TRP A 149 -4.71 -6.35 21.34
CA TRP A 149 -4.30 -5.19 20.57
C TRP A 149 -2.94 -5.46 19.95
N SER A 150 -2.70 -4.85 18.82
CA SER A 150 -1.39 -4.72 18.20
C SER A 150 -1.24 -3.27 17.75
N THR A 151 -0.01 -2.77 17.80
CA THR A 151 0.31 -1.48 17.21
C THR A 151 1.62 -1.61 16.47
N TYR A 152 1.66 -1.03 15.29
CA TYR A 152 2.79 -1.11 14.40
C TYR A 152 2.91 0.16 13.58
N GLY A 153 4.08 0.37 13.01
CA GLY A 153 4.35 1.52 12.20
C GLY A 153 5.81 1.60 11.83
N GLY A 154 6.20 2.75 11.31
CA GLY A 154 7.55 2.98 10.85
C GLY A 154 7.57 3.95 9.69
N GLY A 155 8.51 3.74 8.79
CA GLY A 155 8.66 4.61 7.65
C GLY A 155 9.78 4.19 6.73
N GLY A 156 9.79 4.80 5.55
CA GLY A 156 10.73 4.44 4.51
C GLY A 156 10.96 5.55 3.50
N TYR A 157 11.98 5.34 2.69
CA TYR A 157 12.37 6.24 1.62
C TYR A 157 11.98 5.65 0.28
N TRP A 158 11.26 6.44 -0.51
CA TRP A 158 10.91 6.14 -1.89
C TRP A 158 11.90 6.78 -2.85
N MET A 159 12.54 5.94 -3.66
CA MET A 159 13.29 6.33 -4.83
C MET A 159 12.33 6.47 -6.00
N ASN A 160 12.13 7.70 -6.47
CA ASN A 160 11.13 8.07 -7.46
C ASN A 160 11.79 8.82 -8.63
N PRO A 161 12.48 8.10 -9.55
CA PRO A 161 13.17 8.73 -10.67
C PRO A 161 12.19 9.27 -11.71
N GLY A 162 12.49 10.44 -12.28
CA GLY A 162 11.72 11.05 -13.36
C GLY A 162 11.84 12.57 -13.35
N ALA A 163 11.61 13.21 -14.51
CA ALA A 163 11.59 14.67 -14.58
C ALA A 163 10.41 15.22 -13.76
N GLY A 164 10.68 16.20 -12.89
CA GLY A 164 9.67 16.79 -12.00
C GLY A 164 9.28 15.94 -10.79
N ARG A 165 9.81 14.71 -10.67
CA ARG A 165 9.58 13.83 -9.52
C ARG A 165 10.61 14.07 -8.43
N LYS A 166 10.24 13.71 -7.19
CA LYS A 166 11.09 13.79 -6.01
C LYS A 166 11.05 12.46 -5.28
N ASN A 167 12.22 12.03 -4.81
CA ASN A 167 12.27 11.03 -3.77
C ASN A 167 11.57 11.57 -2.53
N TRP A 168 10.86 10.70 -1.82
CA TRP A 168 9.95 11.11 -0.76
C TRP A 168 9.99 10.13 0.41
N ILE A 169 9.45 10.56 1.55
CA ILE A 169 9.42 9.80 2.79
C ILE A 169 7.97 9.47 3.12
N TYR A 170 7.74 8.21 3.47
CA TYR A 170 6.52 7.73 4.10
C TYR A 170 6.77 7.52 5.59
N LEU A 171 5.85 7.99 6.45
CA LEU A 171 5.76 7.63 7.86
C LEU A 171 4.35 7.15 8.14
N GLY A 172 4.17 6.08 8.90
CA GLY A 172 2.85 5.55 9.22
C GLY A 172 2.80 4.89 10.59
N TRP A 173 1.62 4.90 11.21
CA TRP A 173 1.38 4.22 12.46
C TRP A 173 -0.07 3.73 12.56
N THR A 174 -0.23 2.48 12.93
CA THR A 174 -1.50 1.75 13.01
C THR A 174 -1.72 1.21 14.42
N LEU A 175 -2.98 1.26 14.86
CA LEU A 175 -3.47 0.58 16.05
C LEU A 175 -4.61 -0.36 15.64
N GLN A 176 -4.54 -1.60 16.10
CA GLN A 176 -5.58 -2.61 15.91
C GLN A 176 -6.06 -3.15 17.25
N TYR A 177 -7.33 -3.58 17.29
CA TYR A 177 -7.97 -4.16 18.45
C TYR A 177 -8.98 -5.25 18.04
N ASN A 178 -8.87 -6.41 18.69
CA ASN A 178 -9.81 -7.52 18.53
C ASN A 178 -11.09 -7.25 19.33
N VAL A 179 -12.08 -6.67 18.65
CA VAL A 179 -13.39 -6.32 19.25
C VAL A 179 -14.25 -7.55 19.51
N ALA A 180 -14.05 -8.61 18.74
CA ALA A 180 -14.63 -9.93 18.95
C ALA A 180 -13.64 -11.03 18.55
N LYS A 181 -14.01 -12.30 18.76
CA LYS A 181 -13.14 -13.44 18.46
C LYS A 181 -12.69 -13.53 17.00
N HIS A 182 -13.53 -13.07 16.07
CA HIS A 182 -13.34 -13.15 14.63
C HIS A 182 -13.41 -11.76 13.95
N VAL A 183 -13.27 -10.70 14.74
CA VAL A 183 -13.40 -9.32 14.24
C VAL A 183 -12.30 -8.47 14.84
N MET A 184 -11.43 -7.96 13.98
CA MET A 184 -10.42 -6.96 14.27
C MET A 184 -10.87 -5.62 13.70
N ALA A 185 -10.74 -4.56 14.49
CA ALA A 185 -10.91 -3.18 14.04
C ALA A 185 -9.62 -2.41 14.26
N GLY A 186 -9.30 -1.48 13.37
CA GLY A 186 -8.11 -0.66 13.50
C GLY A 186 -8.22 0.70 12.81
N ALA A 187 -7.23 1.53 13.09
CA ALA A 187 -7.07 2.84 12.48
C ALA A 187 -5.59 3.14 12.29
N GLU A 188 -5.26 3.90 11.26
CA GLU A 188 -3.91 4.38 11.00
C GLU A 188 -3.88 5.88 10.74
N LEU A 189 -2.71 6.46 11.00
CA LEU A 189 -2.32 7.79 10.54
C LEU A 189 -1.05 7.65 9.73
N PHE A 190 -0.92 8.42 8.65
CA PHE A 190 0.27 8.41 7.83
C PHE A 190 0.60 9.81 7.31
N HIS A 191 1.88 10.01 7.01
CA HIS A 191 2.46 11.22 6.45
C HIS A 191 3.30 10.87 5.22
N ARG A 192 3.15 11.67 4.16
CA ARG A 192 3.94 11.58 2.93
C ARG A 192 4.53 12.95 2.64
N THR A 193 5.85 13.02 2.44
CA THR A 193 6.45 14.25 1.90
C THR A 193 6.13 14.39 0.41
N ALA A 194 6.25 15.59 -0.15
CA ALA A 194 6.01 15.83 -1.57
C ALA A 194 6.85 14.92 -2.49
N ASP A 195 6.16 14.23 -3.40
CA ASP A 195 6.68 13.26 -4.38
C ASP A 195 6.97 13.87 -5.77
N THR A 196 6.60 15.13 -5.96
CA THR A 196 6.92 15.95 -7.14
C THR A 196 7.33 17.36 -6.74
N VAL A 197 7.93 18.11 -7.66
CA VAL A 197 8.38 19.50 -7.41
C VAL A 197 7.24 20.46 -7.06
N ASP A 198 6.03 20.19 -7.56
CA ASP A 198 4.85 21.03 -7.37
C ASP A 198 3.87 20.50 -6.32
N ALA A 199 4.08 19.27 -5.81
CA ALA A 199 3.27 18.69 -4.75
C ALA A 199 3.60 19.27 -3.37
N SER A 200 2.64 19.15 -2.47
CA SER A 200 2.81 19.40 -1.03
C SER A 200 2.84 18.07 -0.28
N SER A 201 3.37 18.07 0.95
CA SER A 201 3.21 16.93 1.84
C SER A 201 1.73 16.69 2.17
N SER A 202 1.37 15.44 2.44
CA SER A 202 0.04 15.07 2.90
C SER A 202 0.08 14.23 4.16
N ASP A 203 -0.92 14.43 5.00
CA ASP A 203 -1.28 13.62 6.15
C ASP A 203 -2.62 12.98 5.84
N GLY A 204 -2.78 11.71 6.20
CA GLY A 204 -4.03 10.99 5.99
C GLY A 204 -4.29 9.95 7.07
N PHE A 205 -5.47 9.38 7.01
CA PHE A 205 -5.90 8.34 7.93
C PHE A 205 -6.75 7.32 7.22
N ASN A 206 -6.74 6.09 7.71
CA ASN A 206 -7.72 5.07 7.37
C ASN A 206 -8.31 4.46 8.64
N VAL A 207 -9.55 4.00 8.54
CA VAL A 207 -10.20 3.12 9.51
C VAL A 207 -10.61 1.84 8.79
N GLY A 208 -10.47 0.72 9.44
CA GLY A 208 -10.69 -0.57 8.79
C GLY A 208 -10.73 -1.72 9.77
N GLY A 209 -10.71 -2.92 9.22
CA GLY A 209 -10.74 -4.14 10.00
C GLY A 209 -10.68 -5.40 9.15
N ALA A 210 -10.66 -6.52 9.85
CA ALA A 210 -10.69 -7.85 9.27
C ALA A 210 -11.76 -8.70 9.95
N PHE A 211 -12.38 -9.58 9.17
CA PHE A 211 -13.38 -10.53 9.59
C PHE A 211 -12.91 -11.94 9.20
N ASP A 212 -12.66 -12.79 10.20
CA ASP A 212 -12.27 -14.17 9.95
C ASP A 212 -13.50 -14.97 9.54
N LEU A 213 -13.52 -15.44 8.29
CA LEU A 213 -14.59 -16.30 7.78
C LEU A 213 -14.32 -17.77 8.18
N SER A 214 -13.04 -18.13 8.26
CA SER A 214 -12.51 -19.43 8.68
C SER A 214 -11.03 -19.26 9.08
N PRO A 215 -10.33 -20.31 9.55
CA PRO A 215 -8.89 -20.22 9.81
C PRO A 215 -8.04 -19.85 8.58
N GLU A 216 -8.52 -20.15 7.38
CA GLU A 216 -7.77 -19.94 6.13
C GLU A 216 -8.26 -18.72 5.32
N TYR A 217 -9.45 -18.20 5.59
CA TYR A 217 -10.08 -17.13 4.81
C TYR A 217 -10.47 -15.94 5.68
N HIS A 218 -10.00 -14.75 5.29
CA HIS A 218 -10.25 -13.50 6.00
C HIS A 218 -10.76 -12.44 5.03
N LEU A 219 -11.78 -11.69 5.43
CA LEU A 219 -12.29 -10.55 4.67
C LEU A 219 -11.73 -9.26 5.29
N LEU A 220 -11.05 -8.45 4.51
CA LEU A 220 -10.39 -7.24 4.96
C LEU A 220 -11.00 -6.02 4.26
N LEU A 221 -11.17 -4.93 4.99
CA LEU A 221 -11.63 -3.67 4.43
C LEU A 221 -11.08 -2.47 5.19
N SER A 222 -10.86 -1.38 4.46
CA SER A 222 -10.59 -0.08 5.06
C SER A 222 -11.15 1.04 4.19
N ALA A 223 -11.35 2.19 4.81
CA ALA A 223 -11.66 3.43 4.12
C ALA A 223 -11.06 4.62 4.87
N GLY A 224 -10.81 5.69 4.14
CA GLY A 224 -10.21 6.88 4.71
C GLY A 224 -10.03 7.99 3.70
N ARG A 225 -9.16 8.94 4.02
CA ARG A 225 -8.84 10.11 3.18
C ARG A 225 -7.63 10.86 3.70
N ASP A 226 -7.15 11.79 2.91
CA ASP A 226 -6.19 12.78 3.39
C ASP A 226 -6.89 13.85 4.25
N LEU A 227 -6.16 14.37 5.23
CA LEU A 227 -6.55 15.50 6.07
C LEU A 227 -6.24 16.83 5.37
N ASN A 228 -5.09 16.93 4.69
CA ASN A 228 -4.59 18.12 4.02
C ASN A 228 -4.06 17.85 2.59
N GLY A 229 -4.27 16.65 2.07
CA GLY A 229 -3.80 16.20 0.76
C GLY A 229 -4.89 16.09 -0.32
N PRO A 230 -4.51 15.65 -1.54
CA PRO A 230 -5.41 15.62 -2.69
C PRO A 230 -6.45 14.49 -2.64
N ASN A 231 -6.18 13.43 -1.87
CA ASN A 231 -7.04 12.26 -1.80
C ASN A 231 -8.24 12.51 -0.87
N ARG A 232 -9.44 12.56 -1.46
CA ARG A 232 -10.70 12.88 -0.78
C ARG A 232 -11.38 11.66 -0.20
N PHE A 233 -11.10 10.49 -0.75
CA PHE A 233 -11.63 9.22 -0.31
C PHE A 233 -10.75 8.08 -0.82
N THR A 234 -10.45 7.12 0.06
CA THR A 234 -9.81 5.85 -0.30
C THR A 234 -10.66 4.72 0.25
N SER A 235 -10.69 3.60 -0.48
CA SER A 235 -11.28 2.35 -0.03
C SER A 235 -10.43 1.15 -0.43
N TYR A 236 -10.43 0.13 0.41
CA TYR A 236 -9.82 -1.16 0.17
C TYR A 236 -10.79 -2.28 0.56
N LEU A 237 -10.81 -3.35 -0.23
CA LEU A 237 -11.52 -4.59 0.04
C LEU A 237 -10.67 -5.75 -0.44
N ALA A 238 -10.45 -6.75 0.39
CA ALA A 238 -9.76 -7.97 -0.01
C ALA A 238 -10.31 -9.22 0.64
N LEU A 239 -10.19 -10.33 -0.10
CA LEU A 239 -10.26 -11.67 0.45
C LEU A 239 -8.83 -12.21 0.56
N GLN A 240 -8.38 -12.45 1.79
CA GLN A 240 -7.12 -13.12 2.09
C GLN A 240 -7.36 -14.63 2.18
N TRP A 241 -6.45 -15.38 1.57
CA TRP A 241 -6.36 -16.82 1.68
C TRP A 241 -4.97 -17.22 2.17
N THR A 242 -4.93 -17.89 3.32
CA THR A 242 -3.69 -18.36 3.95
C THR A 242 -3.68 -19.88 4.00
N TYR A 243 -2.60 -20.51 3.55
CA TYR A 243 -2.48 -21.97 3.54
C TYR A 243 -1.02 -22.45 3.60
N PRO A 244 -0.75 -23.64 4.16
CA PRO A 244 0.58 -24.24 4.13
C PRO A 244 0.94 -24.67 2.69
N GLY A 245 2.13 -24.32 2.24
CA GLY A 245 2.78 -24.92 1.08
C GLY A 245 3.43 -26.26 1.44
N GLU A 246 3.61 -27.10 0.42
CA GLU A 246 4.30 -28.39 0.53
C GLU A 246 5.81 -28.24 0.76
#